data_AF-A0A9X5U369-F1
#
_entry.id   AF-A0A9X5U369-F1
#
_cell.length_a   1.000
_cell.length_b   1.000
_cell.length_c   1.000
_cell.angle_alpha   90.00
_cell.angle_beta   90.00
_cell.angle_gamma   90.00
#
_symmetry.space_group_name_H-M   'P 1'
#
loop_
_entity.id
_entity.type
_entity.pdbx_description
1 polymer ?
#
loop_
_entity_poly.entity_id
_entity_poly.type
_entity_poly.pdbx_seq_one_letter_code
_entity_poly.pdbx_strand_id
1 'polypeptide(L)'
;MFWLLVILIVIVLWLVKVYNKLQSSMQNIREGFSNLQAGLKKRQQLSGQIIEIASGYLEHEQVTQLRVAQSQNTQQLAAMAQNFPQLKADATYQKLMGQLEALENDILARRENYNNRVKRFNSYRNSFPAVLVAQKLSFDTVEYFDSDDEKFDAQVQSFARDDSAVLQEIIGNSAKAVKNISTQAVQVVQGNKKQLGNQTNDVTQPTNSTDNPADTSSEKPE
;
A
#
# COMPACT_ATOMS: atom_id res chain seq x y z
N MET A 1 37.58 29.56 2.29
CA MET A 1 36.78 30.38 1.35
C MET A 1 36.38 29.57 0.11
N PHE A 2 37.30 29.06 -0.72
CA PHE A 2 36.99 28.28 -1.94
C PHE A 2 36.04 27.08 -1.71
N TRP A 3 36.29 26.27 -0.67
CA TRP A 3 35.43 25.14 -0.32
C TRP A 3 33.97 25.51 0.00
N LEU A 4 33.72 26.69 0.57
CA LEU A 4 32.35 27.15 0.86
C LEU A 4 31.57 27.43 -0.43
N LEU A 5 32.23 28.00 -1.44
CA LEU A 5 31.62 28.25 -2.75
C LEU A 5 31.30 26.94 -3.47
N VAL A 6 32.19 25.95 -3.40
CA VAL A 6 31.94 24.62 -3.99
C VAL A 6 30.73 23.96 -3.33
N ILE A 7 30.63 23.99 -2.00
CA ILE A 7 29.48 23.45 -1.26
C ILE A 7 28.19 24.17 -1.65
N LEU A 8 28.21 25.50 -1.75
CA LEU A 8 27.05 26.29 -2.19
C LEU A 8 26.57 25.86 -3.58
N ILE A 9 27.48 25.71 -4.54
CA ILE A 9 27.15 25.28 -5.90
C ILE A 9 26.51 23.89 -5.90
N VAL A 10 27.04 22.95 -5.12
CA VAL A 10 26.47 21.60 -4.99
C VAL A 10 25.04 21.65 -4.44
N ILE A 11 24.79 22.48 -3.43
CA ILE A 11 23.44 22.66 -2.85
C ILE A 11 22.48 23.23 -3.90
N VAL A 12 22.89 24.25 -4.64
CA VAL A 12 22.06 24.87 -5.69
C VAL A 12 21.72 23.85 -6.78
N LEU A 13 22.70 23.11 -7.29
CA LEU A 13 22.48 22.08 -8.31
C LEU A 13 21.51 20.99 -7.82
N TRP A 14 21.62 20.63 -6.55
CA TRP A 14 20.72 19.66 -5.94
C TRP A 14 19.29 20.21 -5.77
N LEU A 15 19.13 21.48 -5.36
CA LEU A 15 17.83 22.14 -5.28
C LEU A 15 17.12 22.18 -6.64
N VAL A 16 17.87 22.48 -7.71
CA VAL A 16 17.34 22.46 -9.09
C VAL A 16 16.83 21.07 -9.46
N LYS A 17 17.54 19.99 -9.10
CA LYS A 17 17.08 18.61 -9.34
C LYS A 17 15.77 18.30 -8.60
N VAL A 18 15.69 18.70 -7.33
CA VAL A 18 14.47 18.52 -6.52
C VAL A 18 13.30 19.27 -7.15
N TYR A 19 13.48 20.55 -7.47
CA TYR A 19 12.45 21.36 -8.11
C TYR A 19 11.93 20.75 -9.42
N ASN A 20 12.85 20.35 -10.32
CA ASN A 20 12.47 19.74 -11.59
C ASN A 20 11.69 18.44 -11.40
N LYS A 21 12.03 17.65 -10.37
CA LYS A 21 11.30 16.42 -10.04
C LYS A 21 9.90 16.72 -9.48
N LEU A 22 9.73 17.72 -8.62
CA LEU A 22 8.41 18.17 -8.17
C LEU A 22 7.56 18.65 -9.35
N GLN A 23 8.14 19.49 -10.21
CA GLN A 23 7.44 20.05 -11.35
C GLN A 23 7.02 18.98 -12.36
N SER A 24 7.92 18.06 -12.71
CA SER A 24 7.60 16.93 -13.59
C SER A 24 6.52 16.04 -12.99
N SER A 25 6.62 15.73 -11.69
CA SER A 25 5.61 14.91 -11.00
C SER A 25 4.23 15.59 -10.96
N MET A 26 4.18 16.91 -10.77
CA MET A 26 2.96 17.70 -10.84
C MET A 26 2.34 17.67 -12.24
N GLN A 27 3.14 17.77 -13.29
CA GLN A 27 2.63 17.65 -14.66
C GLN A 27 2.07 16.25 -14.94
N ASN A 28 2.71 15.20 -14.42
CA ASN A 28 2.19 13.85 -14.53
C ASN A 28 0.80 13.72 -13.86
N ILE A 29 0.59 14.37 -12.71
CA ILE A 29 -0.72 14.38 -12.05
C ILE A 29 -1.76 15.09 -12.92
N ARG A 30 -1.43 16.28 -13.47
CA ARG A 30 -2.33 17.05 -14.33
C ARG A 30 -2.73 16.28 -15.58
N GLU A 31 -1.79 15.58 -16.19
CA GLU A 31 -2.07 14.68 -17.31
C GLU A 31 -3.03 13.55 -16.90
N GLY A 32 -2.77 12.89 -15.76
CA GLY A 32 -3.66 11.86 -15.23
C GLY A 32 -5.08 12.36 -14.96
N PHE A 33 -5.21 13.57 -14.40
CA PHE A 33 -6.49 14.22 -14.14
C PHE A 33 -7.23 14.57 -15.43
N SER A 34 -6.53 15.13 -16.43
CA SER A 34 -7.10 15.43 -17.74
C SER A 34 -7.62 14.17 -18.43
N ASN A 35 -6.84 13.09 -18.39
CA ASN A 35 -7.23 11.78 -18.93
C ASN A 35 -8.46 11.21 -18.23
N LEU A 36 -8.57 11.35 -16.91
CA LEU A 36 -9.74 10.94 -16.14
C LEU A 36 -10.98 11.77 -16.50
N GLN A 37 -10.84 13.10 -16.58
CA GLN A 37 -11.94 13.99 -16.99
C GLN A 37 -12.45 13.68 -18.40
N ALA A 38 -11.55 13.38 -19.34
CA ALA A 38 -11.94 12.98 -20.69
C ALA A 38 -12.80 11.71 -20.66
N GLY A 39 -12.45 10.72 -19.83
CA GLY A 39 -13.25 9.53 -19.59
C GLY A 39 -14.63 9.85 -19.02
N LEU A 40 -14.68 10.64 -17.94
CA LEU A 40 -15.94 11.06 -17.30
C LEU A 40 -16.85 11.83 -18.26
N LYS A 41 -16.29 12.71 -19.08
CA LYS A 41 -17.04 13.45 -20.12
C LYS A 41 -17.60 12.49 -21.17
N LYS A 42 -16.79 11.54 -21.64
CA LYS A 42 -17.25 10.52 -22.60
C LYS A 42 -18.35 9.63 -22.00
N ARG A 43 -18.29 9.33 -20.70
CA ARG A 43 -19.33 8.60 -19.97
C ARG A 43 -20.65 9.35 -20.01
N GLN A 44 -20.63 10.64 -19.67
CA GLN A 44 -21.81 11.49 -19.73
C GLN A 44 -22.41 11.53 -21.15
N GLN A 45 -21.57 11.61 -22.18
CA GLN A 45 -22.01 11.58 -23.58
C GLN A 45 -22.68 10.25 -23.96
N LEU A 46 -22.06 9.11 -23.61
CA LEU A 46 -22.62 7.77 -23.88
C LEU A 46 -23.93 7.54 -23.14
N SER A 47 -24.00 7.88 -21.85
CA SER A 47 -25.25 7.84 -21.11
C SER A 47 -26.33 8.72 -21.75
N GLY A 48 -25.97 9.89 -22.28
CA GLY A 48 -26.88 10.74 -23.05
C GLY A 48 -27.45 10.04 -24.28
N GLN A 49 -26.61 9.38 -25.07
CA GLN A 49 -27.04 8.59 -26.24
C GLN A 49 -27.95 7.42 -25.85
N ILE A 50 -27.64 6.75 -24.74
CA ILE A 50 -28.47 5.66 -24.20
C ILE A 50 -29.85 6.18 -23.79
N ILE A 51 -29.91 7.33 -23.10
CA ILE A 51 -31.17 7.97 -22.69
C ILE A 51 -31.98 8.40 -23.92
N GLU A 52 -31.33 8.87 -24.98
CA GLU A 52 -31.99 9.24 -26.23
C GLU A 52 -32.68 8.04 -26.89
N ILE A 53 -31.97 6.90 -27.01
CA ILE A 53 -32.59 5.66 -27.52
C ILE A 53 -33.71 5.20 -26.59
N ALA A 54 -33.47 5.18 -25.28
CA ALA A 54 -34.47 4.81 -24.29
C ALA A 54 -35.73 5.68 -24.43
N SER A 55 -35.58 6.98 -24.66
CA SER A 55 -36.69 7.91 -24.82
C SER A 55 -37.59 7.63 -26.02
N GLY A 56 -37.09 6.93 -27.05
CA GLY A 56 -37.90 6.45 -28.17
C GLY A 56 -38.89 5.33 -27.79
N TYR A 57 -38.66 4.65 -26.66
CA TYR A 57 -39.48 3.56 -26.14
C TYR A 57 -40.29 3.95 -24.90
N LEU A 58 -40.09 5.16 -24.37
CA LEU A 58 -40.69 5.65 -23.12
C LEU A 58 -41.77 6.70 -23.39
N GLU A 59 -42.74 6.81 -22.48
CA GLU A 59 -43.67 7.94 -22.47
C GLU A 59 -42.96 9.25 -22.04
N HIS A 60 -43.40 10.41 -22.56
CA HIS A 60 -42.73 11.70 -22.38
C HIS A 60 -42.52 12.15 -20.91
N GLU A 61 -43.37 11.70 -19.97
CA GLU A 61 -43.21 12.03 -18.55
C GLU A 61 -42.01 11.32 -17.90
N GLN A 62 -41.80 10.06 -18.26
CA GLN A 62 -40.72 9.23 -17.71
C GLN A 62 -39.36 9.70 -18.22
N VAL A 63 -39.29 10.12 -19.49
CA VAL A 63 -38.08 10.69 -20.12
C VAL A 63 -37.62 11.97 -19.44
N THR A 64 -38.56 12.82 -19.02
CA THR A 64 -38.23 14.09 -18.38
C THR A 64 -37.64 13.86 -16.99
N GLN A 65 -38.22 12.94 -16.20
CA GLN A 65 -37.62 12.52 -14.92
C GLN A 65 -36.22 11.93 -15.11
N LEU A 66 -36.03 11.16 -16.17
CA LEU A 66 -34.76 10.54 -16.58
C LEU A 66 -33.67 11.55 -16.96
N ARG A 67 -34.05 12.63 -17.65
CA ARG A 67 -33.11 13.71 -17.98
C ARG A 67 -32.70 14.52 -16.76
N VAL A 68 -33.62 14.70 -15.81
CA VAL A 68 -33.39 15.45 -14.56
C VAL A 68 -32.61 14.61 -13.55
N ALA A 69 -32.88 13.30 -13.47
CA ALA A 69 -32.05 12.31 -12.78
C ALA A 69 -30.77 12.09 -13.61
N GLN A 70 -29.87 13.07 -13.52
CA GLN A 70 -28.65 13.13 -14.33
C GLN A 70 -27.96 11.77 -14.50
N SER A 71 -27.44 11.59 -15.71
CA SER A 71 -26.70 10.47 -16.30
C SER A 71 -25.47 9.93 -15.53
N GLN A 72 -25.34 10.24 -14.25
CA GLN A 72 -24.17 9.94 -13.44
C GLN A 72 -24.13 8.49 -12.97
N ASN A 73 -25.27 7.79 -12.94
CA ASN A 73 -25.32 6.44 -12.41
C ASN A 73 -25.71 5.40 -13.48
N THR A 74 -24.70 4.69 -13.98
CA THR A 74 -24.83 3.54 -14.89
C THR A 74 -25.79 2.47 -14.35
N GLN A 75 -25.92 2.33 -13.03
CA GLN A 75 -26.87 1.39 -12.41
C GLN A 75 -28.33 1.79 -12.66
N GLN A 76 -28.64 3.09 -12.70
CA GLN A 76 -30.00 3.56 -12.99
C GLN A 76 -30.39 3.25 -14.44
N LEU A 77 -29.46 3.42 -15.38
CA LEU A 77 -29.69 3.09 -16.78
C LEU A 77 -29.91 1.58 -16.98
N ALA A 78 -29.18 0.74 -16.25
CA ALA A 78 -29.37 -0.72 -16.28
C ALA A 78 -30.70 -1.16 -15.65
N ALA A 79 -31.14 -0.50 -14.57
CA ALA A 79 -32.43 -0.77 -13.94
C ALA A 79 -33.60 -0.46 -14.88
N MET A 80 -33.49 0.58 -15.73
CA MET A 80 -34.54 0.93 -16.69
C MET A 80 -34.78 -0.17 -17.73
N ALA A 81 -33.72 -0.79 -18.25
CA ALA A 81 -33.87 -1.91 -19.19
C ALA A 81 -34.65 -3.10 -18.61
N GLN A 82 -34.76 -3.23 -17.29
CA GLN A 82 -35.61 -4.27 -16.69
C GLN A 82 -37.10 -3.97 -16.87
N ASN A 83 -37.48 -2.69 -16.84
CA ASN A 83 -38.87 -2.25 -16.96
C ASN A 83 -39.34 -2.15 -18.42
N PHE A 84 -38.40 -2.12 -19.39
CA PHE A 84 -38.69 -1.98 -20.81
C PHE A 84 -38.04 -3.11 -21.64
N PRO A 85 -38.72 -4.27 -21.78
CA PRO A 85 -38.18 -5.43 -22.50
C PRO A 85 -37.81 -5.12 -23.96
N GLN A 86 -38.55 -4.24 -24.62
CA GLN A 86 -38.27 -3.83 -26.00
C GLN A 86 -36.96 -3.04 -26.12
N LEU A 87 -36.71 -2.09 -25.21
CA LEU A 87 -35.45 -1.34 -25.13
C LEU A 87 -34.27 -2.27 -24.84
N LYS A 88 -34.46 -3.25 -23.94
CA LYS A 88 -33.43 -4.25 -23.65
C LYS A 88 -33.10 -5.12 -24.86
N ALA A 89 -34.06 -5.40 -25.73
CA ALA A 89 -33.87 -6.16 -26.96
C ALA A 89 -33.25 -5.33 -28.10
N ASP A 90 -33.18 -3.99 -27.97
CA ASP A 90 -32.60 -3.12 -28.97
C ASP A 90 -31.08 -3.34 -29.08
N ALA A 91 -30.62 -3.72 -30.28
CA ALA A 91 -29.23 -4.04 -30.53
C ALA A 91 -28.29 -2.82 -30.38
N THR A 92 -28.77 -1.61 -30.65
CA THR A 92 -28.00 -0.37 -30.50
C THR A 92 -27.83 -0.02 -29.03
N TYR A 93 -28.90 -0.17 -28.24
CA TYR A 93 -28.86 -0.01 -26.79
C TYR A 93 -27.87 -0.98 -26.15
N GLN A 94 -27.94 -2.27 -26.48
CA GLN A 94 -27.00 -3.29 -25.95
C GLN A 94 -25.55 -2.94 -26.29
N LYS A 95 -25.29 -2.48 -27.52
CA LYS A 95 -23.95 -2.06 -27.96
C LYS A 95 -23.43 -0.87 -27.13
N LEU A 96 -24.25 0.16 -26.95
CA LEU A 96 -23.86 1.34 -26.15
C LEU A 96 -23.65 0.97 -24.68
N MET A 97 -24.47 0.07 -24.13
CA MET A 97 -24.30 -0.43 -22.77
C MET A 97 -22.96 -1.17 -22.60
N GLY A 98 -22.59 -2.04 -23.54
CA GLY A 98 -21.27 -2.68 -23.53
C GLY A 98 -20.11 -1.69 -23.66
N GLN A 99 -20.29 -0.62 -24.46
CA GLN A 99 -19.30 0.47 -24.55
C GLN A 99 -19.20 1.29 -23.25
N LEU A 100 -20.34 1.52 -22.58
CA LEU A 100 -20.38 2.23 -21.31
C LEU A 100 -19.70 1.41 -20.21
N GLU A 101 -19.98 0.10 -20.13
CA GLU A 101 -19.31 -0.81 -19.18
C GLU A 101 -17.79 -0.85 -19.40
N ALA A 102 -17.35 -0.99 -20.65
CA ALA A 102 -15.93 -0.95 -20.99
C ALA A 102 -15.28 0.39 -20.60
N LEU A 103 -16.00 1.50 -20.79
CA LEU A 103 -15.52 2.83 -20.39
C LEU A 103 -15.46 2.98 -18.86
N GLU A 104 -16.42 2.43 -18.11
CA GLU A 104 -16.38 2.47 -16.65
C GLU A 104 -15.16 1.72 -16.12
N ASN A 105 -14.83 0.57 -16.67
CA ASN A 105 -13.61 -0.17 -16.33
C ASN A 105 -12.33 0.65 -16.64
N ASP A 106 -12.31 1.36 -17.78
CA ASP A 106 -11.20 2.27 -18.14
C ASP A 106 -11.13 3.49 -17.20
N ILE A 107 -12.25 4.06 -16.78
CA ILE A 107 -12.32 5.16 -15.80
C ILE A 107 -11.78 4.71 -14.45
N LEU A 108 -12.14 3.50 -13.98
CA LEU A 108 -11.61 2.92 -12.75
C LEU A 108 -10.08 2.80 -12.82
N ALA A 109 -9.54 2.27 -13.92
CA ALA A 109 -8.10 2.17 -14.13
C ALA A 109 -7.41 3.54 -14.17
N ARG A 110 -8.00 4.53 -14.85
CA ARG A 110 -7.48 5.91 -14.89
C ARG A 110 -7.46 6.56 -13.51
N ARG A 111 -8.52 6.33 -12.72
CA ARG A 111 -8.64 6.83 -11.36
C ARG A 111 -7.56 6.23 -10.46
N GLU A 112 -7.36 4.91 -10.52
CA GLU A 112 -6.28 4.25 -9.78
C GLU A 112 -4.91 4.80 -10.21
N ASN A 113 -4.68 4.98 -11.52
CA ASN A 113 -3.45 5.55 -12.03
C ASN A 113 -3.21 6.98 -11.52
N TYR A 114 -4.24 7.84 -11.56
CA TYR A 114 -4.20 9.20 -11.01
C TYR A 114 -3.86 9.17 -9.51
N ASN A 115 -4.57 8.36 -8.73
CA ASN A 115 -4.34 8.22 -7.28
C ASN A 115 -2.91 7.74 -6.99
N ASN A 116 -2.40 6.78 -7.77
CA ASN A 116 -1.01 6.32 -7.64
C ASN A 116 0.02 7.43 -7.97
N ARG A 117 -0.26 8.32 -8.94
CA ARG A 117 0.59 9.50 -9.22
C ARG A 117 0.55 10.50 -8.07
N VAL A 118 -0.65 10.79 -7.55
CA VAL A 118 -0.86 11.66 -6.37
C VAL A 118 -0.10 11.13 -5.16
N LYS A 119 -0.23 9.83 -4.85
CA LYS A 119 0.49 9.18 -3.75
C LYS A 119 2.00 9.39 -3.84
N ARG A 120 2.59 9.12 -5.01
CA ARG A 120 4.04 9.28 -5.23
C ARG A 120 4.48 10.73 -5.09
N PHE A 121 3.71 11.66 -5.65
CA PHE A 121 3.99 13.08 -5.54
C PHE A 121 3.92 13.56 -4.09
N ASN A 122 2.81 13.31 -3.38
CA ASN A 122 2.65 13.71 -1.99
C ASN A 122 3.73 13.11 -1.09
N SER A 123 4.07 11.83 -1.27
CA SER A 123 5.13 11.17 -0.52
C SER A 123 6.50 11.82 -0.76
N TYR A 124 6.86 12.07 -2.02
CA TYR A 124 8.12 12.74 -2.35
C TYR A 124 8.14 14.19 -1.87
N ARG A 125 7.06 14.94 -2.07
CA ARG A 125 6.87 16.32 -1.64
C ARG A 125 7.01 16.46 -0.12
N ASN A 126 6.53 15.49 0.66
CA ASN A 126 6.60 15.50 2.12
C ASN A 126 7.92 14.92 2.68
N SER A 127 8.74 14.26 1.85
CA SER A 127 10.04 13.75 2.28
C SER A 127 11.09 14.86 2.42
N PHE A 128 11.98 14.75 3.41
CA PHE A 128 13.20 15.55 3.43
C PHE A 128 14.12 15.08 2.29
N PRO A 129 14.68 15.99 1.48
CA PRO A 129 14.72 17.45 1.61
C PRO A 129 13.60 18.22 0.89
N ALA A 130 12.83 17.52 0.06
CA ALA A 130 11.89 18.11 -0.88
C ALA A 130 10.84 18.97 -0.19
N VAL A 131 10.46 18.65 1.05
CA VAL A 131 9.55 19.44 1.88
C VAL A 131 9.96 20.91 2.01
N LEU A 132 11.26 21.20 2.10
CA LEU A 132 11.76 22.58 2.24
C LEU A 132 11.56 23.38 0.95
N VAL A 133 11.83 22.74 -0.18
CA VAL A 133 11.66 23.33 -1.51
C VAL A 133 10.17 23.49 -1.82
N ALA A 134 9.38 22.47 -1.50
CA ALA A 134 7.94 22.45 -1.71
C ALA A 134 7.23 23.58 -0.98
N GLN A 135 7.52 23.78 0.30
CA GLN A 135 6.91 24.82 1.13
C GLN A 135 7.27 26.23 0.66
N LYS A 136 8.51 26.46 0.20
CA LYS A 136 8.97 27.78 -0.27
C LYS A 136 8.43 28.14 -1.65
N LEU A 137 8.13 27.15 -2.49
CA LEU A 137 7.67 27.33 -3.87
C LEU A 137 6.19 26.96 -4.06
N SER A 138 5.42 26.87 -2.97
CA SER A 138 3.98 26.61 -2.97
C SER A 138 3.56 25.36 -3.75
N PHE A 139 4.34 24.28 -3.66
CA PHE A 139 3.87 22.97 -4.10
C PHE A 139 2.99 22.38 -3.01
N ASP A 140 1.68 22.53 -3.16
CA ASP A 140 0.69 21.95 -2.24
C ASP A 140 0.49 20.46 -2.46
N THR A 141 -0.04 19.78 -1.45
CA THR A 141 -0.46 18.39 -1.57
C THR A 141 -1.64 18.30 -2.54
N VAL A 142 -1.63 17.27 -3.38
CA VAL A 142 -2.75 17.01 -4.30
C VAL A 142 -3.71 16.03 -3.65
N GLU A 143 -5.00 16.26 -3.81
CA GLU A 143 -6.04 15.37 -3.33
C GLU A 143 -6.19 14.13 -4.22
N TYR A 144 -6.49 12.99 -3.60
CA TYR A 144 -6.88 11.80 -4.33
C TYR A 144 -8.24 12.02 -4.99
N PHE A 145 -8.48 11.34 -6.10
CA PHE A 145 -9.82 11.30 -6.68
C PHE A 145 -10.60 10.27 -5.88
N ASP A 146 -11.38 10.76 -4.92
CA ASP A 146 -12.24 9.92 -4.12
C ASP A 146 -13.54 9.58 -4.88
N SER A 147 -14.17 8.46 -4.52
CA SER A 147 -15.47 8.07 -5.07
C SER A 147 -16.44 8.18 -3.94
N ASP A 148 -16.91 9.40 -3.69
CA ASP A 148 -18.05 9.68 -2.83
C ASP A 148 -18.20 8.70 -1.68
N ASP A 149 -17.21 8.71 -0.81
CA ASP A 149 -17.10 7.75 0.26
C ASP A 149 -17.44 8.40 1.60
N GLU A 150 -18.74 8.71 1.74
CA GLU A 150 -19.42 8.56 3.03
C GLU A 150 -19.34 7.10 3.55
N LYS A 151 -18.79 6.15 2.77
CA LYS A 151 -18.65 4.73 3.14
C LYS A 151 -17.21 4.28 3.42
N PHE A 152 -16.18 4.95 2.91
CA PHE A 152 -14.78 4.62 3.25
C PHE A 152 -14.40 5.13 4.64
N ASP A 153 -14.93 6.27 5.09
CA ASP A 153 -14.71 6.79 6.45
C ASP A 153 -15.20 5.81 7.55
N ALA A 154 -16.25 5.02 7.26
CA ALA A 154 -16.74 3.99 8.16
C ALA A 154 -15.77 2.80 8.31
N GLN A 155 -14.91 2.54 7.32
CA GLN A 155 -13.86 1.51 7.39
C GLN A 155 -12.49 2.06 7.79
N VAL A 156 -12.21 3.36 7.60
CA VAL A 156 -10.94 3.95 8.05
C VAL A 156 -10.90 4.11 9.57
N GLN A 157 -12.05 4.24 10.24
CA GLN A 157 -12.11 4.21 11.71
C GLN A 157 -11.63 2.89 12.33
N SER A 158 -11.59 1.77 11.58
CA SER A 158 -11.09 0.50 12.11
C SER A 158 -9.57 0.35 12.09
N PHE A 159 -8.83 1.16 11.32
CA PHE A 159 -7.36 1.11 11.33
C PHE A 159 -6.73 1.90 12.49
N ALA A 160 -7.50 2.76 13.15
CA ALA A 160 -6.98 3.66 14.18
C ALA A 160 -7.20 3.20 15.63
N ARG A 161 -7.83 2.03 15.90
CA ARG A 161 -8.27 1.70 17.28
C ARG A 161 -7.95 0.33 17.88
N ASP A 162 -7.31 -0.64 17.21
CA ASP A 162 -7.23 -1.99 17.83
C ASP A 162 -5.87 -2.72 17.79
N ASP A 163 -4.93 -2.37 16.91
CA ASP A 163 -3.70 -3.17 16.77
C ASP A 163 -2.67 -2.98 17.90
N SER A 164 -2.86 -2.00 18.78
CA SER A 164 -1.99 -1.78 19.94
C SER A 164 -2.10 -2.90 20.98
N ALA A 165 -3.29 -3.51 21.11
CA ALA A 165 -3.53 -4.59 22.06
C ALA A 165 -2.88 -5.89 21.59
N VAL A 166 -2.99 -6.20 20.30
CA VAL A 166 -2.34 -7.36 19.66
C VAL A 166 -0.82 -7.28 19.80
N LEU A 167 -0.24 -6.10 19.60
CA LEU A 167 1.20 -5.90 19.80
C LEU A 167 1.61 -6.08 21.26
N GLN A 168 0.82 -5.59 22.23
CA GLN A 168 1.10 -5.80 23.65
C GLN A 168 0.94 -7.26 24.08
N GLU A 169 0.01 -8.00 23.46
CA GLU A 169 -0.17 -9.43 23.71
C GLU A 169 1.00 -10.25 23.16
N ILE A 170 1.42 -9.98 21.92
CA ILE A 170 2.58 -10.66 21.31
C ILE A 170 3.85 -10.36 22.09
N ILE A 171 4.06 -9.10 22.50
CA ILE A 171 5.21 -8.67 23.32
C ILE A 171 5.12 -9.27 24.73
N GLY A 172 3.93 -9.30 25.34
CA GLY A 172 3.71 -9.85 26.68
C GLY A 172 3.91 -11.37 26.73
N ASN A 173 3.41 -12.09 25.74
CA ASN A 173 3.55 -13.55 25.63
C ASN A 173 5.00 -13.95 25.31
N SER A 174 5.69 -13.20 24.45
CA SER A 174 7.13 -13.41 24.19
C SER A 174 7.99 -13.07 25.42
N ALA A 175 7.71 -11.99 26.14
CA ALA A 175 8.40 -11.67 27.39
C ALA A 175 8.22 -12.75 28.47
N LYS A 176 7.02 -13.33 28.60
CA LYS A 176 6.76 -14.47 29.50
C LYS A 176 7.53 -15.72 29.06
N ALA A 177 7.56 -16.04 27.77
CA ALA A 177 8.31 -17.18 27.24
C ALA A 177 9.81 -17.04 27.52
N VAL A 178 10.40 -15.86 27.26
CA VAL A 178 11.82 -15.57 27.54
C VAL A 178 12.12 -15.65 29.04
N LYS A 179 11.23 -15.13 29.90
CA LYS A 179 11.38 -15.21 31.36
C LYS A 179 11.35 -16.66 31.86
N ASN A 180 10.49 -17.50 31.30
CA ASN A 180 10.40 -18.91 31.69
C ASN A 180 11.66 -19.68 31.26
N ILE A 181 12.14 -19.46 30.04
CA ILE A 181 13.38 -20.07 29.53
C ILE A 181 14.59 -19.63 30.35
N SER A 182 14.70 -18.34 30.68
CA SER A 182 15.82 -17.85 31.50
C SER A 182 15.75 -18.38 32.93
N THR A 183 14.56 -18.45 33.52
CA THR A 183 14.36 -19.04 34.86
C THR A 183 14.71 -20.53 34.86
N GLN A 184 14.31 -21.27 33.83
CA GLN A 184 14.63 -22.68 33.69
C GLN A 184 16.12 -22.92 33.45
N ALA A 185 16.77 -22.10 32.63
CA ALA A 185 18.22 -22.14 32.43
C ALA A 185 18.99 -21.85 33.74
N VAL A 186 18.56 -20.86 34.52
CA VAL A 186 19.16 -20.54 35.82
C VAL A 186 18.96 -21.69 36.82
N GLN A 187 17.79 -22.33 36.82
CA GLN A 187 17.51 -23.49 37.67
C GLN A 187 18.35 -24.71 37.29
N VAL A 188 18.54 -24.99 36.00
CA VAL A 188 19.39 -26.09 35.52
C VAL A 188 20.86 -25.83 35.90
N VAL A 189 21.35 -24.62 35.72
CA VAL A 189 22.73 -24.25 36.11
C VAL A 189 22.92 -24.33 37.64
N GLN A 190 21.95 -23.87 38.43
CA GLN A 190 22.02 -23.98 39.89
C GLN A 190 21.86 -25.42 40.40
N GLY A 191 21.00 -26.22 39.77
CA GLY A 191 20.82 -27.64 40.07
C GLY A 191 22.10 -28.42 39.81
N ASN A 192 22.75 -28.18 38.67
CA ASN A 192 24.03 -28.80 38.32
C ASN A 192 25.15 -28.35 39.27
N LYS A 193 25.17 -27.08 39.72
CA LYS A 193 26.14 -26.59 40.69
C LYS A 193 25.98 -27.22 42.08
N LYS A 194 24.75 -27.57 42.49
CA LYS A 194 24.48 -28.33 43.72
C LYS A 194 24.91 -29.80 43.61
N GLN A 195 24.81 -30.41 42.42
CA GLN A 195 25.30 -31.77 42.18
C GLN A 195 26.82 -31.85 42.12
N LEU A 196 27.48 -30.84 41.54
CA LEU A 196 28.95 -30.76 41.50
C LEU A 196 29.60 -30.50 42.87
N GLY A 197 28.90 -29.87 43.81
CA GLY A 197 29.41 -29.63 45.16
C GLY A 197 29.51 -30.88 46.05
N ASN A 198 28.87 -31.99 45.66
CA ASN A 198 28.83 -33.23 46.45
C ASN A 198 29.80 -34.32 45.95
N GLN A 199 30.54 -34.09 44.86
CA GLN A 199 31.47 -35.09 44.29
C GLN A 199 32.95 -34.82 44.57
N THR A 200 33.30 -33.81 45.39
CA THR A 200 34.71 -33.43 45.64
C THR A 200 35.28 -33.93 46.97
N ASN A 201 34.77 -35.03 47.52
CA ASN A 201 35.34 -35.67 48.72
C ASN A 201 35.27 -37.21 48.59
N ASP A 202 36.17 -37.85 47.84
CA ASP A 202 36.79 -39.10 48.30
C ASP A 202 37.96 -39.62 47.42
N VAL A 203 39.03 -40.00 48.13
CA VAL A 203 40.13 -40.95 47.84
C VAL A 203 41.20 -40.70 46.74
N THR A 204 42.32 -40.13 47.19
CA THR A 204 43.73 -40.61 47.13
C THR A 204 44.21 -41.79 46.22
N GLN A 205 45.29 -41.52 45.48
CA GLN A 205 46.42 -42.38 45.01
C GLN A 205 46.99 -43.37 46.09
N PRO A 206 47.89 -44.38 45.84
CA PRO A 206 48.92 -44.53 44.78
C PRO A 206 49.30 -45.97 44.27
N THR A 207 50.35 -46.03 43.41
CA THR A 207 51.32 -47.12 43.05
C THR A 207 50.98 -48.06 41.87
N ASN A 208 51.92 -48.61 41.06
CA ASN A 208 53.21 -48.23 40.49
C ASN A 208 53.57 -49.34 39.46
N SER A 209 54.33 -49.02 38.39
CA SER A 209 55.12 -49.94 37.52
C SER A 209 54.36 -50.89 36.56
N THR A 210 54.82 -51.33 35.38
CA THR A 210 55.86 -50.99 34.37
C THR A 210 55.60 -52.00 33.22
N ASP A 211 55.65 -51.55 31.96
CA ASP A 211 56.29 -52.22 30.80
C ASP A 211 55.60 -51.96 29.45
N ASN A 212 56.43 -51.51 28.52
CA ASN A 212 56.23 -51.37 27.08
C ASN A 212 56.53 -52.75 26.42
N PRO A 213 56.10 -53.06 25.18
CA PRO A 213 56.82 -52.53 24.02
C PRO A 213 55.94 -52.17 22.79
N ALA A 214 56.41 -51.14 22.09
CA ALA A 214 56.51 -50.99 20.62
C ALA A 214 55.41 -51.58 19.72
N ASP A 215 54.81 -50.75 18.88
CA ASP A 215 55.32 -50.63 17.51
C ASP A 215 54.95 -49.30 16.86
N THR A 216 55.96 -48.79 16.17
CA THR A 216 56.04 -47.63 15.30
C THR A 216 55.41 -47.92 13.94
N SER A 217 54.98 -46.85 13.24
CA SER A 217 55.18 -46.58 11.79
C SER A 217 54.05 -45.65 11.34
N SER A 218 54.35 -44.37 11.10
CA SER A 218 54.66 -43.80 9.76
C SER A 218 53.40 -43.16 9.17
N GLU A 219 53.34 -41.96 8.61
CA GLU A 219 54.29 -40.90 8.33
C GLU A 219 53.45 -39.74 7.74
N LYS A 220 53.60 -38.56 8.36
CA LYS A 220 53.62 -37.14 7.90
C LYS A 220 53.19 -36.72 6.45
N PRO A 221 53.25 -35.42 6.07
CA PRO A 221 52.08 -34.64 5.64
C PRO A 221 52.20 -34.05 4.21
N GLU A 222 51.19 -33.33 3.75
CA GLU A 222 51.31 -31.96 3.19
C GLU A 222 49.93 -31.29 3.15
#